data_AF-A0A0G1TKX2-F1
#
_entry.id   AF-A0A0G1TKX2-F1
#
_cell.length_a   1.000
_cell.length_b   1.000
_cell.length_c   1.000
_cell.angle_alpha   90.00
_cell.angle_beta   90.00
_cell.angle_gamma   90.00
#
_symmetry.space_group_name_H-M   'P 1'
#
loop_
_entity.id
_entity.type
_entity.pdbx_description
1 polymer ?
#
loop_
_entity_poly.entity_id
_entity_poly.type
_entity_poly.pdbx_seq_one_letter_code
_entity_poly.pdbx_strand_id
1 'polypeptide(L)'
;MANLISVVVRDRKGVVWEGQATAVTGRNVVGTFDVLPEHSNFISIISKKLIVKTADKKNREFNVESGIMQVRENKVMIYLGVK
;
A
#
# COMPACT_ATOMS: atom_id res chain seq x y z
N MET A 1 9.29 -20.38 -2.22
CA MET A 1 9.24 -19.22 -3.14
C MET A 1 8.71 -18.05 -2.35
N ALA A 2 9.29 -16.85 -2.46
CA ALA A 2 8.74 -15.69 -1.77
C ALA A 2 7.53 -15.19 -2.58
N ASN A 3 6.33 -15.26 -2.00
CA ASN A 3 5.16 -14.66 -2.63
C ASN A 3 5.27 -13.14 -2.51
N LEU A 4 5.05 -12.44 -3.61
CA LEU A 4 5.17 -10.98 -3.71
C LEU A 4 3.81 -10.38 -4.04
N ILE A 5 3.64 -9.12 -3.62
CA ILE A 5 2.46 -8.31 -3.85
C ILE A 5 2.83 -7.27 -4.90
N SER A 6 2.00 -7.10 -5.92
CA SER A 6 2.12 -5.99 -6.86
C SER A 6 1.55 -4.73 -6.21
N VAL A 7 2.35 -3.68 -6.12
CA VAL A 7 1.95 -2.43 -5.45
C VAL A 7 2.05 -1.26 -6.41
N VAL A 8 0.98 -0.49 -6.52
CA VAL A 8 0.93 0.74 -7.30
C VAL A 8 0.45 1.87 -6.39
N VAL A 9 1.28 2.90 -6.24
CA VAL A 9 0.98 4.13 -5.53
C VAL A 9 0.80 5.23 -6.57
N ARG A 10 -0.35 5.89 -6.54
CA ARG A 10 -0.69 6.96 -7.49
C ARG A 10 -1.40 8.11 -6.81
N ASP A 11 -1.30 9.28 -7.40
CA ASP A 11 -2.03 10.48 -7.02
C ASP A 11 -2.90 10.99 -8.19
N ARG A 12 -3.41 12.22 -8.09
CA ARG A 12 -4.20 12.87 -9.15
C ARG A 12 -3.38 13.19 -10.41
N LYS A 13 -2.04 13.26 -10.31
CA LYS A 13 -1.14 13.62 -11.41
C LYS A 13 -0.62 12.38 -12.14
N GLY A 14 -0.52 11.23 -11.48
CA GLY A 14 -0.08 9.99 -12.11
C GLY A 14 0.39 8.92 -11.13
N VAL A 15 1.16 7.95 -11.66
CA VAL A 15 1.81 6.92 -10.84
C VAL A 15 3.01 7.54 -10.15
N VAL A 16 3.00 7.53 -8.82
CA VAL A 16 4.10 8.01 -7.99
C VAL A 16 5.15 6.91 -7.82
N TRP A 17 4.69 5.67 -7.67
CA TRP A 17 5.58 4.52 -7.53
C TRP A 17 4.86 3.23 -7.92
N GLU A 18 5.60 2.29 -8.51
CA GLU A 18 5.14 0.95 -8.86
C GLU A 18 6.26 -0.06 -8.59
N GLY A 19 5.90 -1.24 -8.09
CA GLY A 19 6.86 -2.30 -7.86
C GLY A 19 6.31 -3.51 -7.13
N GLN A 20 7.20 -4.42 -6.77
CA GLN A 20 6.89 -5.63 -6.00
C GLN A 20 7.26 -5.44 -4.53
N ALA A 21 6.42 -5.95 -3.64
CA ALA A 21 6.59 -5.85 -2.20
C ALA A 21 6.38 -7.19 -1.50
N THR A 22 7.07 -7.38 -0.39
CA THR A 22 6.85 -8.50 0.54
C THR A 22 5.74 -8.19 1.54
N ALA A 23 5.52 -6.90 1.83
CA ALA A 23 4.43 -6.43 2.68
C ALA A 23 4.14 -4.95 2.42
N VAL A 24 2.90 -4.54 2.69
CA VAL A 24 2.49 -3.14 2.73
C VAL A 24 1.86 -2.84 4.10
N THR A 25 2.45 -1.91 4.84
CA THR A 25 1.92 -1.45 6.13
C THR A 25 1.17 -0.13 5.92
N GLY A 26 -0.09 -0.09 6.35
CA GLY A 26 -0.93 1.11 6.33
C GLY A 26 -1.43 1.47 7.72
N ARG A 27 -1.95 2.69 7.87
CA ARG A 27 -2.65 3.11 9.09
C ARG A 27 -4.00 3.72 8.74
N ASN A 28 -5.06 3.20 9.36
CA ASN A 28 -6.42 3.73 9.25
C ASN A 28 -6.90 4.29 10.59
N VAL A 29 -8.19 4.58 10.70
CA VAL A 29 -8.81 5.13 11.93
C VAL A 29 -8.75 4.16 13.11
N VAL A 30 -8.78 2.85 12.85
CA VAL A 30 -8.73 1.80 13.90
C VAL A 30 -7.30 1.61 14.38
N GLY A 31 -6.34 1.57 13.47
CA GLY A 31 -4.94 1.35 13.81
C GLY A 31 -4.03 1.08 12.63
N THR A 32 -2.84 0.58 12.94
CA THR A 32 -1.87 0.11 11.94
C THR A 32 -2.23 -1.31 11.52
N PHE A 33 -2.10 -1.61 10.24
CA PHE A 33 -2.36 -2.93 9.67
C PHE A 33 -1.33 -3.26 8.60
N ASP A 34 -1.15 -4.57 8.36
CA ASP A 34 -0.23 -5.10 7.35
C ASP A 34 -1.01 -5.89 6.30
N VAL A 35 -0.62 -5.70 5.04
CA VAL A 35 -1.07 -6.49 3.90
C VAL A 35 0.09 -7.36 3.45
N LEU A 36 -0.10 -8.67 3.59
CA LEU A 36 0.83 -9.71 3.17
C LEU A 36 0.33 -10.38 1.88
N PRO A 37 1.16 -11.18 1.19
CA PRO A 37 0.69 -11.95 0.05
C PRO A 37 -0.51 -12.82 0.43
N GLU A 38 -1.45 -12.95 -0.49
CA GLU A 38 -2.71 -13.69 -0.39
C GLU A 38 -3.69 -13.15 0.66
N HIS A 39 -3.49 -11.91 1.10
CA HIS A 39 -4.47 -11.24 1.94
C HIS A 39 -5.82 -11.13 1.22
N SER A 40 -6.91 -11.33 1.97
CA SER A 40 -8.28 -11.19 1.48
C SER A 40 -8.54 -9.80 0.90
N ASN A 41 -9.56 -9.69 0.03
CA ASN A 41 -9.96 -8.42 -0.54
C ASN A 41 -10.28 -7.41 0.58
N PHE A 42 -9.69 -6.23 0.49
CA PHE A 42 -9.74 -5.24 1.56
C PHE A 42 -9.72 -3.83 0.97
N ILE A 43 -10.53 -2.93 1.53
CA ILE A 43 -10.53 -1.51 1.17
C ILE A 43 -10.55 -0.71 2.46
N SER A 44 -9.62 0.24 2.58
CA SER A 44 -9.58 1.15 3.74
C SER A 44 -9.07 2.52 3.34
N ILE A 45 -9.58 3.53 4.03
CA ILE A 45 -8.98 4.86 4.05
C ILE A 45 -7.71 4.77 4.91
N ILE A 46 -6.62 5.34 4.42
CA ILE A 46 -5.32 5.39 5.09
C ILE A 46 -4.88 6.83 5.32
N SER A 47 -4.16 7.04 6.41
CA SER A 47 -3.62 8.35 6.80
C SER A 47 -2.32 8.20 7.59
N LYS A 48 -1.62 9.32 7.78
CA LYS A 48 -0.33 9.45 8.46
C LYS A 48 0.83 8.79 7.70
N LYS A 49 0.85 7.47 7.62
CA LYS A 49 2.00 6.71 7.15
C LYS A 49 1.61 5.50 6.31
N LEU A 50 2.36 5.30 5.23
CA LEU A 50 2.36 4.10 4.40
C LEU A 50 3.81 3.61 4.30
N ILE A 51 4.03 2.31 4.50
CA ILE A 51 5.33 1.68 4.35
C ILE A 51 5.21 0.53 3.37
N VAL A 52 6.04 0.53 2.33
CA VAL A 52 6.16 -0.57 1.39
C VAL A 52 7.50 -1.26 1.61
N LYS A 53 7.47 -2.53 2.01
CA LYS A 53 8.66 -3.36 2.15
C LYS A 53 8.93 -4.04 0.81
N THR A 54 9.92 -3.57 0.06
CA THR A 54 10.23 -4.08 -1.28
C THR A 54 10.83 -5.49 -1.23
N ALA A 55 10.86 -6.18 -2.37
CA ALA A 55 11.53 -7.48 -2.51
C ALA A 55 13.02 -7.42 -2.11
N ASP A 56 13.69 -6.29 -2.37
CA ASP A 56 15.10 -6.04 -2.04
C ASP A 56 15.35 -5.73 -0.55
N LYS A 57 14.35 -5.99 0.32
CA LYS A 57 14.38 -5.67 1.76
C LYS A 57 14.57 -4.17 2.07
N LYS A 58 14.26 -3.28 1.13
CA LYS A 58 14.24 -1.83 1.36
C LYS A 58 12.85 -1.39 1.79
N ASN A 59 12.80 -0.46 2.74
CA ASN A 59 11.54 0.16 3.15
C ASN A 59 11.38 1.48 2.41
N ARG A 60 10.27 1.63 1.67
CA ARG A 60 9.82 2.92 1.16
C ARG A 60 8.72 3.46 2.03
N GLU A 61 8.94 4.63 2.60
CA GLU A 61 7.95 5.31 3.43
C GLU A 61 7.33 6.47 2.66
N PHE A 62 6.01 6.60 2.77
CA PHE A 62 5.25 7.71 2.23
C PHE A 62 4.45 8.34 3.37
N ASN A 63 4.58 9.67 3.50
CA ASN A 63 3.68 10.44 4.34
C ASN A 63 2.37 10.65 3.56
N VAL A 64 1.28 10.16 4.13
CA VAL A 64 -0.04 10.17 3.48
C VAL A 64 -0.97 11.01 4.34
N GLU A 65 -1.40 12.17 3.86
CA GLU A 65 -2.43 12.96 4.56
C GLU A 65 -3.78 12.23 4.54
N SER A 66 -4.21 11.85 3.33
CA SER A 66 -5.43 11.07 3.08
C SER A 66 -5.23 10.24 1.81
N GLY A 67 -5.66 8.99 1.83
CA GLY A 67 -5.65 8.12 0.67
C GLY A 67 -6.55 6.90 0.85
N ILE A 68 -6.77 6.17 -0.24
CA ILE A 68 -7.50 4.89 -0.23
C ILE A 68 -6.53 3.78 -0.60
N MET A 69 -6.50 2.73 0.21
CA MET A 69 -5.83 1.48 -0.11
C MET A 69 -6.88 0.44 -0.52
N GLN A 70 -6.67 -0.19 -1.66
CA GLN A 70 -7.46 -1.30 -2.17
C GLN A 70 -6.55 -2.50 -2.38
N VAL A 71 -6.90 -3.63 -1.77
CA VAL A 71 -6.24 -4.93 -1.91
C VAL A 71 -7.19 -5.85 -2.65
N ARG A 72 -6.73 -6.41 -3.77
CA ARG A 72 -7.47 -7.40 -4.55
C ARG A 72 -6.51 -8.27 -5.34
N GLU A 73 -6.71 -9.59 -5.30
CA GLU A 73 -5.98 -10.54 -6.17
C GLU A 73 -4.44 -10.33 -6.14
N ASN A 74 -3.84 -10.26 -4.94
CA ASN A 74 -2.40 -9.98 -4.75
C ASN A 74 -1.89 -8.65 -5.30
N LYS A 75 -2.80 -7.71 -5.57
CA LYS A 75 -2.51 -6.36 -6.00
C LYS A 75 -3.00 -5.35 -4.98
N VAL A 76 -2.12 -4.41 -4.64
CA VAL A 76 -2.40 -3.29 -3.74
C VAL A 76 -2.34 -2.00 -4.54
N MET A 77 -3.50 -1.37 -4.70
CA MET A 77 -3.67 -0.08 -5.35
C MET A 77 -3.84 0.99 -4.27
N ILE A 78 -2.98 2.00 -4.28
CA ILE A 78 -3.01 3.09 -3.31
C ILE A 78 -3.23 4.40 -4.06
N TYR A 79 -4.30 5.09 -3.70
CA TYR A 79 -4.70 6.38 -4.27
C TYR A 79 -4.48 7.47 -3.22
N LEU A 80 -3.52 8.35 -3.45
CA LEU A 80 -3.17 9.46 -2.57
C LEU A 80 -3.97 10.72 -2.93
N GLY A 81 -4.27 11.56 -1.94
CA GLY A 81 -4.90 12.86 -2.15
C GLY A 81 -6.40 12.79 -2.46
N VAL A 82 -7.09 11.79 -1.89
CA VAL A 82 -8.56 11.72 -1.92
C VAL A 82 -9.06 12.76 -0.92
N LYS A 83 -9.60 13.87 -1.45
CA LYS A 83 -10.18 15.00 -0.72
C LYS A 83 -11.39 15.48 -1.51
#